data_AF-A0A349BUC3-F1
#
_entry.id   AF-A0A349BUC3-F1
#
_cell.length_a   1.000
_cell.length_b   1.000
_cell.length_c   1.000
_cell.angle_alpha   90.00
_cell.angle_beta   90.00
_cell.angle_gamma   90.00
#
_symmetry.space_group_name_H-M   'P 1'
#
loop_
_entity.id
_entity.type
_entity.pdbx_description
1 polymer ?
#
loop_
_entity_poly.entity_id
_entity_poly.type
_entity_poly.pdbx_seq_one_letter_code
_entity_poly.pdbx_strand_id
1 'polypeptide(L)' 'VVIYEKPNNFKVGDLFYALPYHICPTVAKYNRVYTIEEGKHTGYWEVEARAYQIELSK' A
#
# COMPACT_ATOMS: atom_id res chain seq x y z
N VAL A 1 -10.44 -6.12 -14.20
CA VAL A 1 -11.18 -5.99 -12.92
C VAL A 1 -11.45 -7.40 -12.43
N VAL A 2 -11.07 -7.74 -11.20
CA VAL A 2 -11.42 -9.03 -10.62
C VAL A 2 -12.88 -8.94 -10.17
N ILE A 3 -13.73 -9.81 -10.71
CA ILE A 3 -15.15 -9.90 -10.35
C ILE A 3 -15.28 -11.11 -9.44
N TYR A 4 -15.80 -10.91 -8.23
CA TYR A 4 -16.05 -11.97 -7.26
C TYR A 4 -17.53 -12.37 -7.33
N GLU A 5 -17.81 -13.53 -7.92
CA GLU A 5 -19.18 -13.96 -8.26
C GLU A 5 -19.84 -14.88 -7.23
N LYS A 6 -19.09 -15.30 -6.20
CA LYS A 6 -19.62 -16.17 -5.14
C LYS A 6 -20.34 -15.35 -4.06
N PRO A 7 -21.31 -15.94 -3.33
CA PRO A 7 -21.85 -15.32 -2.12
C PRO A 7 -20.70 -14.94 -1.20
N ASN A 8 -20.55 -13.66 -0.90
CA ASN A 8 -19.50 -13.22 0.00
C ASN A 8 -19.92 -13.50 1.44
N ASN A 9 -19.00 -14.09 2.22
CA ASN A 9 -19.17 -14.31 3.65
C ASN A 9 -18.08 -13.55 4.41
N PHE A 10 -17.71 -12.38 3.90
CA PHE A 10 -16.65 -11.56 4.47
C PHE A 10 -17.10 -11.03 5.82
N LYS A 11 -16.19 -11.10 6.78
CA LYS A 11 -16.41 -10.60 8.14
C LYS A 11 -15.61 -9.33 8.34
N VAL A 12 -16.10 -8.49 9.25
CA VAL A 12 -15.32 -7.34 9.71
C VAL A 12 -13.98 -7.85 10.27
N GLY A 13 -12.87 -7.34 9.72
CA GLY A 13 -11.51 -7.76 10.07
C GLY A 13 -10.83 -8.69 9.06
N ASP A 14 -11.54 -9.19 8.05
CA ASP A 14 -10.91 -9.98 6.98
C ASP A 14 -9.88 -9.15 6.20
N LEU A 15 -8.72 -9.76 5.92
CA LEU A 15 -7.62 -9.12 5.20
C LEU A 15 -7.76 -9.32 3.69
N PHE A 16 -7.60 -8.24 2.94
CA PHE A 16 -7.59 -8.24 1.47
C PHE A 16 -6.31 -7.62 0.94
N TYR A 17 -5.76 -8.24 -0.11
CA TYR A 17 -4.70 -7.64 -0.91
C TYR A 17 -5.28 -7.05 -2.18
N ALA A 18 -4.95 -5.80 -2.46
CA ALA A 18 -5.36 -5.11 -3.67
C ALA A 18 -4.12 -4.76 -4.49
N LEU A 19 -4.22 -4.96 -5.81
CA LEU A 19 -3.23 -4.46 -6.74
C LEU A 19 -3.69 -3.09 -7.25
N PRO A 20 -2.83 -2.05 -7.20
CA PRO A 20 -3.17 -0.76 -7.74
C PRO A 20 -3.35 -0.85 -9.25
N TYR A 21 -4.36 -0.15 -9.77
CA TYR A 21 -4.57 -0.07 -11.21
C TYR A 21 -3.46 0.72 -11.91
N HIS A 22 -2.98 1.79 -11.29
CA HIS A 22 -1.86 2.60 -11.78
C HIS A 22 -0.92 2.93 -10.62
N ILE A 23 0.37 2.60 -10.78
CA ILE A 23 1.33 2.66 -9.68
C ILE A 23 1.66 4.09 -9.28
N CYS A 24 1.84 5.01 -10.24
CA CYS A 24 2.27 6.38 -9.99
C CYS A 24 1.32 7.16 -9.04
N PRO A 25 0.00 7.22 -9.27
CA PRO A 25 -0.91 7.93 -8.36
C PRO A 25 -1.10 7.20 -7.04
N THR A 26 -0.81 5.90 -6.97
CA THR A 26 -0.90 5.13 -5.73
C THR A 26 0.28 5.45 -4.83
N VAL A 27 1.50 5.31 -5.32
CA VAL A 27 2.74 5.53 -4.54
C VAL A 27 2.80 6.98 -4.05
N ALA A 28 2.38 7.96 -4.87
CA ALA A 28 2.34 9.37 -4.50
C ALA A 28 1.35 9.71 -3.35
N LYS A 29 0.57 8.77 -2.84
CA LYS A 29 -0.31 9.01 -1.67
C LYS A 29 0.34 8.63 -0.34
N TYR A 30 1.40 7.84 -0.36
CA TYR A 30 2.01 7.28 0.84
C TYR A 30 3.44 7.77 0.99
N ASN A 31 3.86 8.05 2.22
CA ASN A 31 5.24 8.46 2.50
C ASN A 31 6.19 7.26 2.56
N ARG A 32 5.66 6.05 2.76
CA ARG A 32 6.45 4.83 2.97
C ARG A 32 5.86 3.64 2.23
N VAL A 33 6.73 2.70 1.85
CA VAL A 33 6.39 1.39 1.31
C VAL A 33 6.94 0.33 2.25
N TYR A 34 6.08 -0.47 2.86
CA TYR A 34 6.50 -1.54 3.77
C TYR A 34 7.08 -2.73 2.97
N THR A 35 8.22 -3.24 3.42
CA THR A 35 8.86 -4.42 2.83
C THR A 35 8.43 -5.67 3.59
N ILE A 36 8.04 -6.70 2.84
CA ILE A 36 7.63 -8.00 3.37
C ILE A 36 8.52 -9.07 2.78
N GLU A 37 9.18 -9.87 3.62
CA GLU A 37 9.95 -11.04 3.21
C GLU A 37 9.47 -12.24 4.01
N GLU A 38 9.20 -13.36 3.34
CA GLU A 38 8.68 -14.59 3.98
C GLU A 38 7.44 -14.36 4.86
N GLY A 39 6.58 -13.43 4.45
CA GLY A 39 5.36 -13.07 5.20
C GLY A 39 5.60 -12.24 6.46
N LYS A 40 6.84 -11.78 6.71
CA LYS A 40 7.20 -10.93 7.84
C LYS A 40 7.51 -9.51 7.37
N HIS A 41 7.04 -8.53 8.11
CA HIS A 41 7.44 -7.14 7.92
C HIS A 41 8.93 -6.98 8.26
N THR A 42 9.73 -6.57 7.28
CA THR A 42 11.19 -6.43 7.41
C THR A 42 11.64 -4.98 7.53
N GLY A 43 10.76 -4.03 7.23
CA GLY A 43 11.06 -2.61 7.28
C GLY A 43 10.22 -1.80 6.31
N TYR A 44 10.71 -0.63 5.92
CA TYR A 44 10.06 0.21 4.92
C TYR A 44 11.08 1.01 4.11
N TRP A 45 10.68 1.40 2.90
CA TRP A 45 11.35 2.40 2.08
C TRP A 45 10.61 3.72 2.17
N GLU A 46 11.33 4.83 2.31
CA GLU A 46 10.75 6.17 2.22
C GLU A 46 10.49 6.52 0.75
N VAL A 47 9.32 7.10 0.47
CA VAL A 47 8.97 7.64 -0.85
C VAL A 47 9.48 9.08 -0.89
N GLU A 48 10.78 9.25 -1.11
CA GLU A 48 11.45 10.56 -0.95
C GLU A 48 10.79 11.68 -1.77
N ALA A 49 10.41 11.40 -3.01
CA ALA A 49 9.76 12.37 -3.89
C ALA A 49 8.38 12.83 -3.39
N ARG A 50 7.73 12.07 -2.49
CA ARG A 50 6.43 12.45 -1.91
C ARG A 50 6.55 13.69 -1.03
N ALA A 51 7.70 13.95 -0.42
CA ALA A 51 7.87 15.14 0.40
C ALA A 51 7.81 16.43 -0.43
N TYR A 52 7.78 16.38 -1.78
CA TYR A 52 7.73 17.55 -2.66
C TYR A 52 8.79 18.61 -2.32
N GLN A 53 10.00 18.16 -1.93
CA GLN A 53 11.11 19.03 -1.49
C GLN A 53 10.78 19.89 -0.25
N ILE A 54 9.73 19.54 0.49
CA ILE A 54 9.41 20.12 1.79
C ILE A 54 10.36 19.47 2.81
N GLU A 55 11.23 20.29 3.41
CA GLU A 55 12.01 19.88 4.58
C GLU A 55 11.03 19.62 5.74
N LEU A 56 10.84 18.35 6.11
CA LEU A 56 10.07 17.96 7.28
C LEU A 56 10.92 18.01 8.57
N SER A 57 12.14 18.54 8.50
CA SER A 57 13.02 18.81 9.64
C SER A 57 12.78 20.22 10.19
N LYS A 58 11.66 20.40 10.88
CA LYS A 58 11.48 21.44 11.92
C LYS A 58 10.69 20.87 13.08
#